data_AF-V4JRU7-F1
#
_entry.id   AF-V4JRU7-F1
#
_cell.length_a   1.000
_cell.length_b   1.000
_cell.length_c   1.000
_cell.angle_alpha   90.00
_cell.angle_beta   90.00
_cell.angle_gamma   90.00
#
_symmetry.space_group_name_H-M   'P 1'
#
loop_
_entity.id
_entity.type
_entity.pdbx_description
1 polymer ?
#
loop_
_entity_poly.entity_id
_entity_poly.type
_entity_poly.pdbx_seq_one_letter_code
_entity_poly.pdbx_strand_id
1 'polypeptide(L)'
;MGRSLQQLVALLSDLQAKPVDLYLHQQGIDTTTAAGKATFQMCGVFAEFERAMIRERIRAGIERARAQGKTLGRPRTPEIVEECIRAARRQGKGIKKIAAELGIGVSTVQRAVHGAAPNPAP
;
A
#
# COMPACT_ATOMS: atom_id res chain seq x y z
N MET A 1 -16.80 -11.95 -9.96
CA MET A 1 -17.60 -11.04 -9.12
C MET A 1 -16.69 -10.47 -8.05
N GLY A 2 -16.68 -9.13 -7.90
CA GLY A 2 -15.59 -8.34 -7.28
C GLY A 2 -14.99 -8.94 -6.01
N ARG A 3 -13.67 -9.06 -5.97
CA ARG A 3 -12.93 -9.72 -4.89
C ARG A 3 -12.90 -8.90 -3.58
N SER A 4 -13.54 -7.73 -3.57
CA SER A 4 -13.70 -6.87 -2.41
C SER A 4 -15.00 -6.07 -2.48
N LEU A 5 -15.55 -5.75 -1.31
CA LEU A 5 -16.69 -4.84 -1.17
C LEU A 5 -16.46 -3.49 -1.87
N GLN A 6 -15.22 -3.01 -1.90
CA GLN A 6 -14.84 -1.79 -2.64
C GLN A 6 -15.04 -1.93 -4.15
N GLN A 7 -14.71 -3.08 -4.75
CA GLN A 7 -14.96 -3.30 -6.17
C GLN A 7 -16.45 -3.35 -6.46
N LEU A 8 -17.23 -3.91 -5.53
CA LEU A 8 -18.68 -3.90 -5.62
C LEU A 8 -19.22 -2.46 -5.56
N VAL A 9 -18.81 -1.65 -4.58
CA VAL A 9 -19.21 -0.23 -4.46
C VAL A 9 -18.80 0.60 -5.68
N ALA A 10 -17.60 0.41 -6.21
CA ALA A 10 -17.14 1.12 -7.40
C ALA A 10 -17.97 0.73 -8.65
N LEU A 11 -18.16 -0.58 -8.87
CA LEU A 11 -19.05 -1.08 -9.90
C LEU A 11 -20.47 -0.53 -9.74
N LEU A 12 -20.93 -0.39 -8.50
CA LEU A 12 -22.24 0.17 -8.16
C LEU A 12 -22.39 1.63 -8.59
N SER A 13 -21.41 2.48 -8.26
CA SER A 13 -21.39 3.88 -8.68
C SER A 13 -21.39 3.99 -10.20
N ASP A 14 -20.64 3.14 -10.87
CA ASP A 14 -20.59 3.08 -12.33
C ASP A 14 -21.91 2.61 -12.97
N LEU A 15 -22.64 1.72 -12.29
CA LEU A 15 -23.96 1.25 -12.73
C LEU A 15 -25.05 2.31 -12.48
N GLN A 16 -25.00 3.07 -11.38
CA GLN A 16 -25.93 4.17 -11.12
C GLN A 16 -25.77 5.33 -12.11
N ALA A 17 -24.57 5.57 -12.62
CA ALA A 17 -24.32 6.56 -13.67
C ALA A 17 -24.89 6.15 -15.04
N LYS A 18 -25.37 4.91 -15.16
CA LYS A 18 -25.95 4.34 -16.37
C LYS A 18 -27.43 4.00 -16.11
N PRO A 19 -28.29 3.95 -17.15
CA PRO A 19 -29.69 3.58 -16.98
C PRO A 19 -29.85 2.05 -16.88
N VAL A 20 -29.24 1.43 -15.87
CA VAL A 20 -29.27 -0.02 -15.64
C VAL A 20 -29.65 -0.33 -14.20
N ASP A 21 -30.61 -1.22 -14.02
CA ASP A 21 -31.03 -1.73 -12.72
C ASP A 21 -30.30 -3.04 -12.38
N LEU A 22 -30.02 -3.26 -11.10
CA LEU A 22 -29.41 -4.47 -10.56
C LEU A 22 -30.45 -5.31 -9.83
N TYR A 23 -30.52 -6.58 -10.20
CA TYR A 23 -31.30 -7.59 -9.48
C TYR A 23 -30.37 -8.65 -8.91
N LEU A 24 -30.31 -8.73 -7.57
CA LEU A 24 -29.56 -9.74 -6.84
C LEU A 24 -30.52 -10.79 -6.30
N HIS A 25 -30.66 -11.89 -7.04
CA HIS A 25 -31.64 -12.95 -6.72
C HIS A 25 -31.41 -13.58 -5.33
N GLN A 26 -30.16 -13.86 -4.95
CA GLN A 26 -29.85 -14.49 -3.65
C GLN A 26 -30.05 -13.55 -2.46
N GLN A 27 -29.79 -12.26 -2.63
CA GLN A 27 -29.93 -11.24 -1.59
C GLN A 27 -31.33 -10.59 -1.59
N GLY A 28 -32.19 -10.92 -2.56
CA GLY A 28 -33.52 -10.32 -2.71
C GLY A 28 -33.50 -8.82 -2.98
N ILE A 29 -32.37 -8.27 -3.45
CA ILE A 29 -32.24 -6.84 -3.71
C ILE A 29 -32.66 -6.58 -5.15
N ASP A 30 -33.80 -5.91 -5.29
CA ASP A 30 -34.32 -5.44 -6.56
C ASP A 30 -34.24 -3.92 -6.62
N THR A 31 -33.23 -3.39 -7.32
CA THR A 31 -33.07 -1.95 -7.46
C THR A 31 -34.06 -1.33 -8.44
N THR A 32 -35.01 -2.06 -9.02
CA THR A 32 -36.12 -1.44 -9.77
C THR A 32 -37.15 -0.80 -8.83
N THR A 33 -37.21 -1.25 -7.57
CA THR A 33 -38.11 -0.72 -6.54
C THR A 33 -37.48 0.43 -5.75
N ALA A 34 -38.28 1.40 -5.30
CA ALA A 34 -37.79 2.51 -4.46
C ALA A 34 -37.13 2.01 -3.16
N ALA A 35 -37.71 0.99 -2.52
CA ALA A 35 -37.18 0.37 -1.31
C ALA A 35 -35.85 -0.37 -1.57
N GLY A 36 -35.73 -1.09 -2.69
CA GLY A 36 -34.50 -1.75 -3.08
C GLY A 36 -33.40 -0.74 -3.44
N LYS A 37 -33.71 0.35 -4.14
CA LYS A 37 -32.76 1.46 -4.38
C LYS A 37 -32.23 2.06 -3.08
N ALA A 38 -33.11 2.35 -2.12
CA ALA A 38 -32.73 2.92 -0.83
C ALA A 38 -31.86 1.95 0.01
N THR A 39 -32.27 0.69 0.12
CA THR A 39 -31.51 -0.37 0.82
C THR A 39 -30.13 -0.52 0.20
N PHE A 40 -30.06 -0.50 -1.12
CA PHE A 40 -28.82 -0.63 -1.87
C PHE A 40 -27.88 0.56 -1.70
N GLN A 41 -28.40 1.79 -1.72
CA GLN A 41 -27.64 3.00 -1.42
C GLN A 41 -27.07 2.97 0.01
N MET A 42 -27.87 2.51 0.98
CA MET A 42 -27.44 2.37 2.37
C MET A 42 -26.30 1.34 2.50
N CYS A 43 -26.34 0.22 1.78
CA CYS A 43 -25.22 -0.71 1.72
C CYS A 43 -23.92 -0.06 1.21
N GLY A 44 -24.01 0.83 0.21
CA GLY A 44 -22.87 1.63 -0.26
C GLY A 44 -22.29 2.54 0.82
N VAL A 45 -23.16 3.20 1.60
CA VAL A 45 -22.76 4.03 2.74
C VAL A 45 -22.04 3.20 3.81
N PHE A 46 -22.59 2.02 4.17
CA PHE A 46 -21.96 1.12 5.13
C PHE A 46 -20.59 0.61 4.66
N ALA A 47 -20.45 0.30 3.37
CA ALA A 47 -19.18 -0.14 2.82
C ALA A 47 -18.09 0.94 2.90
N GLU A 48 -18.43 2.20 2.62
CA GLU A 48 -17.50 3.32 2.80
C GLU A 48 -17.17 3.58 4.27
N PHE A 49 -18.16 3.45 5.16
CA PHE A 49 -17.97 3.56 6.60
C PHE A 49 -16.99 2.48 7.13
N GLU A 50 -17.21 1.21 6.79
CA GLU A 50 -16.31 0.12 7.18
C GLU A 50 -14.89 0.35 6.66
N ARG A 51 -14.76 0.86 5.43
CA ARG A 51 -13.48 1.21 4.84
C ARG A 51 -12.78 2.35 5.60
N ALA A 52 -13.53 3.36 6.02
CA ALA A 52 -12.99 4.45 6.84
C ALA A 52 -12.49 3.92 8.19
N MET A 53 -13.30 3.08 8.86
CA MET A 53 -12.96 2.45 10.14
C MET A 53 -11.71 1.56 10.06
N ILE A 54 -11.57 0.76 8.99
CA ILE A 54 -10.36 -0.06 8.78
C ILE A 54 -9.12 0.83 8.62
N ARG A 55 -9.22 1.90 7.82
CA ARG A 55 -8.12 2.85 7.62
C ARG A 55 -7.71 3.53 8.92
N GLU A 56 -8.68 3.96 9.71
CA GLU A 56 -8.43 4.57 11.02
C GLU A 56 -7.70 3.60 11.95
N ARG A 57 -8.17 2.35 12.04
CA ARG A 57 -7.53 1.31 12.86
C ARG A 57 -6.09 1.02 12.43
N ILE A 58 -5.82 0.97 11.12
CA ILE A 58 -4.47 0.77 10.60
C ILE A 58 -3.57 1.96 11.00
N ARG A 59 -4.04 3.19 10.85
CA ARG A 59 -3.29 4.38 11.26
C ARG A 59 -2.98 4.36 12.75
N ALA A 60 -3.96 4.06 13.59
CA ALA A 60 -3.76 3.92 15.04
C ALA A 60 -2.73 2.83 15.38
N GLY A 61 -2.72 1.71 14.64
CA GLY A 61 -1.73 0.65 14.80
C GLY A 61 -0.31 1.08 14.40
N ILE A 62 -0.18 1.82 13.29
CA ILE A 62 1.08 2.39 12.82
C ILE A 62 1.64 3.39 13.84
N GLU A 63 0.82 4.31 14.33
CA GLU A 63 1.20 5.30 15.34
C GLU A 63 1.66 4.62 16.64
N ARG A 64 0.95 3.58 17.09
CA ARG A 64 1.38 2.78 18.24
C ARG A 64 2.73 2.11 18.02
N ALA A 65 2.96 1.53 16.83
CA ALA A 65 4.24 0.89 16.50
C ALA A 65 5.38 1.90 16.46
N ARG A 66 5.14 3.11 15.92
CA ARG A 66 6.08 4.23 15.94
C ARG A 66 6.40 4.68 17.36
N ALA A 67 5.39 4.85 18.21
CA ALA A 67 5.58 5.21 19.62
C ALA A 67 6.38 4.17 20.41
N GLN A 68 6.32 2.89 20.00
CA GLN A 68 7.14 1.81 20.55
C GLN A 68 8.55 1.73 19.93
N GLY A 69 8.93 2.67 19.07
CA GLY A 69 10.24 2.70 18.41
C GLY A 69 10.43 1.63 17.34
N LYS A 70 9.36 0.98 16.85
CA LYS A 70 9.49 -0.02 15.79
C LYS A 70 9.76 0.67 14.45
N THR A 71 10.83 0.25 13.79
CA THR A 71 11.12 0.67 12.41
C THR A 71 10.11 0.03 11.47
N LEU A 72 9.24 0.85 10.87
CA LEU A 72 8.27 0.42 9.87
C LEU A 72 8.85 0.51 8.46
N GLY A 73 8.42 -0.39 7.57
CA GLY A 73 8.84 -0.41 6.17
C GLY A 73 10.04 -1.33 5.89
N ARG A 74 10.64 -1.16 4.71
CA ARG A 74 11.76 -2.01 4.27
C ARG A 74 12.99 -1.76 5.15
N PRO A 75 13.62 -2.80 5.71
CA PRO A 75 14.86 -2.64 6.47
C PRO A 75 15.94 -1.92 5.67
N ARG A 76 16.73 -1.09 6.36
CA ARG A 76 17.90 -0.44 5.76
C ARG A 76 18.98 -1.48 5.43
N THR A 77 19.83 -1.14 4.47
CA THR A 77 21.05 -1.91 4.22
C THR A 77 21.89 -1.90 5.50
N PRO A 78 22.41 -3.05 5.95
CA PRO A 78 23.23 -3.10 7.16
C PRO A 78 24.46 -2.20 7.04
N GLU A 79 24.84 -1.53 8.12
CA GLU A 79 25.96 -0.58 8.14
C GLU A 79 27.28 -1.23 7.70
N ILE A 80 27.53 -2.47 8.14
CA ILE A 80 28.68 -3.29 7.72
C ILE A 80 28.76 -3.41 6.20
N VAL A 81 27.62 -3.57 5.53
CA VAL A 81 27.58 -3.66 4.06
C VAL A 81 27.87 -2.31 3.43
N GLU A 82 27.36 -1.22 3.98
CA GLU A 82 27.66 0.14 3.52
C GLU A 82 29.13 0.51 3.74
N GLU A 83 29.75 0.06 4.82
CA GLU A 83 31.19 0.21 5.07
C GLU A 83 32.03 -0.56 4.07
N CYS A 84 31.69 -1.83 3.79
CA CYS A 84 32.34 -2.63 2.75
C CYS A 84 32.27 -1.95 1.38
N ILE A 85 31.10 -1.39 1.02
CA ILE A 85 30.93 -0.63 -0.22
C ILE A 85 31.85 0.61 -0.24
N ARG A 86 31.87 1.39 0.86
CA ARG A 86 32.69 2.61 0.98
C ARG A 86 34.19 2.28 0.96
N ALA A 87 34.61 1.19 1.58
CA ALA A 87 35.99 0.70 1.56
C ALA A 87 36.40 0.27 0.13
N ALA A 88 35.58 -0.55 -0.53
CA ALA A 88 35.82 -0.97 -1.91
C ALA A 88 35.86 0.21 -2.88
N ARG A 89 35.04 1.25 -2.64
CA ARG A 89 35.05 2.48 -3.43
C ARG A 89 36.31 3.31 -3.20
N ARG A 90 36.80 3.42 -1.96
CA ARG A 90 38.08 4.08 -1.62
C ARG A 90 39.28 3.38 -2.28
N GLN A 91 39.19 2.07 -2.52
CA GLN A 91 40.18 1.31 -3.30
C GLN A 91 40.06 1.53 -4.82
N GLY A 92 39.20 2.44 -5.29
CA GLY A 92 39.04 2.76 -6.71
C GLY A 92 38.17 1.79 -7.50
N LYS A 93 37.52 0.80 -6.86
CA LYS A 93 36.65 -0.14 -7.59
C LYS A 93 35.43 0.56 -8.17
N GLY A 94 35.05 0.13 -9.38
CA GLY A 94 33.83 0.60 -10.05
C GLY A 94 32.56 0.02 -9.43
N ILE A 95 31.46 0.79 -9.47
CA ILE A 95 30.17 0.45 -8.83
C ILE A 95 29.66 -0.94 -9.23
N LYS A 96 29.70 -1.30 -10.53
CA LYS A 96 29.26 -2.61 -11.02
C LYS A 96 30.11 -3.77 -10.48
N LYS A 97 31.42 -3.54 -10.33
CA LYS A 97 32.36 -4.54 -9.80
C LYS A 97 32.10 -4.79 -8.31
N ILE A 98 31.86 -3.72 -7.54
CA ILE A 98 31.49 -3.80 -6.13
C ILE A 98 30.17 -4.57 -5.94
N ALA A 99 29.16 -4.27 -6.77
CA ALA A 99 27.87 -4.95 -6.74
C ALA A 99 28.00 -6.46 -6.97
N ALA A 100 28.80 -6.86 -7.97
CA ALA A 100 29.05 -8.26 -8.27
C ALA A 100 29.84 -8.98 -7.17
N GLU A 101 30.92 -8.36 -6.65
CA GLU A 101 31.77 -8.95 -5.60
C GLU A 101 31.03 -9.13 -4.27
N LEU A 102 30.15 -8.19 -3.91
CA LEU A 102 29.39 -8.21 -2.66
C LEU A 102 27.98 -8.85 -2.80
N GLY A 103 27.60 -9.29 -4.01
CA GLY A 103 26.29 -9.93 -4.25
C GLY A 103 25.08 -9.01 -4.00
N ILE A 104 25.24 -7.69 -4.16
CA ILE A 104 24.21 -6.69 -3.86
C ILE A 104 23.76 -5.94 -5.11
N GLY A 105 22.52 -5.45 -5.10
CA GLY A 105 21.98 -4.65 -6.20
C GLY A 105 22.78 -3.37 -6.44
N VAL A 106 23.01 -3.03 -7.72
CA VAL A 106 23.74 -1.83 -8.15
C VAL A 106 23.18 -0.54 -7.54
N SER A 107 21.85 -0.46 -7.39
CA SER A 107 21.18 0.69 -6.77
C SER A 107 21.50 0.86 -5.28
N THR A 108 21.74 -0.23 -4.55
CA THR A 108 22.20 -0.20 -3.15
C THR A 108 23.63 0.34 -3.07
N VAL A 109 24.51 -0.08 -3.98
CA VAL A 109 25.89 0.43 -4.06
C VAL A 109 25.90 1.91 -4.39
N GLN A 110 25.13 2.34 -5.39
CA GLN A 110 24.99 3.76 -5.75
C GLN A 110 24.50 4.61 -4.57
N ARG A 111 23.45 4.15 -3.87
CA ARG A 111 22.89 4.86 -2.71
C ARG A 111 23.90 5.02 -1.58
N ALA A 112 24.67 3.96 -1.29
CA ALA A 112 25.71 3.97 -0.26
C ALA A 112 26.92 4.84 -0.63
N VAL A 113 27.27 4.93 -1.92
CA VAL A 113 28.39 5.75 -2.42
C VAL A 113 28.04 7.23 -2.52
N HIS A 114 26.83 7.57 -2.97
CA HIS A 114 26.42 8.96 -3.18
C HIS A 114 25.86 9.64 -1.93
N GLY A 115 25.81 8.93 -0.79
CA GLY A 115 25.31 9.49 0.47
C GLY A 115 23.95 10.14 0.29
N ALA A 116 22.97 9.41 -0.26
CA ALA A 116 21.61 9.91 -0.22
C ALA A 116 21.24 10.10 1.26
N ALA A 117 21.01 11.36 1.65
CA ALA A 117 20.64 11.74 3.00
C ALA A 117 19.59 10.77 3.56
N PRO A 118 19.64 10.43 4.86
CA PRO A 118 18.62 9.60 5.45
C PRO A 118 17.27 10.23 5.13
N ASN A 119 16.45 9.54 4.33
CA ASN A 119 15.07 9.95 4.15
C ASN A 119 14.49 10.06 5.57
N PRO A 120 13.95 11.22 5.98
CA PRO A 120 13.42 11.39 7.31
C PRO A 120 12.50 10.21 7.61
N ALA A 121 12.75 9.57 8.76
CA ALA A 121 11.85 8.54 9.27
C ALA A 121 10.43 9.12 9.23
N PRO A 122 9.45 8.37 8.71
CA PRO A 122 8.11 8.89 8.54
C PRO A 122 7.39 8.99 9.88
#